data_AF-A0A433QW16-F1
#
_entry.id   AF-A0A433QW16-F1
#
_cell.length_a   1.000
_cell.length_b   1.000
_cell.length_c   1.000
_cell.angle_alpha   90.00
_cell.angle_beta   90.00
_cell.angle_gamma   90.00
#
_symmetry.space_group_name_H-M   'P 1'
#
loop_
_entity.id
_entity.type
_entity.pdbx_description
1 polymer ?
#
loop_
_entity_poly.entity_id
_entity_poly.type
_entity_poly.pdbx_seq_one_letter_code
_entity_poly.pdbx_strand_id
1 'polypeptide(L)'
;MSHSQIYSLWILLEGYESPRRLHNLTFDLQTEADLSDLAPHLISRFNNELANVSGLSLKFFNYDDRTEDLPLDTTLKVVEQDMSATKPLVVRYPLSGNTIVINLRFLGTPAKIRLPHTTGVWYMLLAETKEKYERLQEDENKFYFVDQETKKETIDKEFTFNDLVKKTKPDCEDEITINLLIRIKGKKAYGDWGAKEMLKEILHDQYSSIETIPELDIDATFGTEPMLDGQEFRRFTDNLAKIASAFHDKATTNEATARNYINPFMVEAVAKVRSKHPSTMLAVEEDFDGSRGYGRLDYVVYCGDLAILITEAKMVEMHKGITQNIVQLHTAAEVPNIIDFVLIAHSGLFCLHIATFQKRKRKLHESITSPPIICGIVSTGIEWRFLRWSGTPEKPTLKVSKTYVSAFGGDMRDAKEVVSIIIRVLQSQASVLTPQTEVEAERIDEDKKEDEERLAQRVRLE
;
A
#
# COMPACT_ATOMS: atom_id res chain seq x y z
N MET A 1 9.01 8.83 60.19
CA MET A 1 7.58 9.12 60.46
C MET A 1 6.87 8.88 59.14
N SER A 2 5.88 7.97 59.08
CA SER A 2 5.06 7.86 57.86
C SER A 2 4.20 9.11 57.75
N HIS A 3 4.17 9.72 56.57
CA HIS A 3 3.25 10.81 56.28
C HIS A 3 2.11 10.21 55.48
N SER A 4 0.88 10.42 55.97
CA SER A 4 -0.32 9.95 55.28
C SER A 4 -0.47 10.76 53.99
N GLN A 5 -0.37 10.08 52.85
CA GLN A 5 -0.51 10.67 51.53
C GLN A 5 -1.95 10.50 51.07
N ILE A 6 -2.57 11.57 50.54
CA ILE A 6 -3.98 11.58 50.15
C ILE A 6 -4.09 12.02 48.69
N TYR A 7 -4.75 11.20 47.87
CA TYR A 7 -4.96 11.44 46.44
C TYR A 7 -6.45 11.46 46.06
N SER A 8 -6.76 12.16 44.97
CA SER A 8 -8.06 12.17 44.29
C SER A 8 -7.89 11.89 42.81
N LEU A 9 -8.12 10.64 42.39
CA LEU A 9 -7.87 10.18 41.02
C LEU A 9 -9.18 10.00 40.23
N TRP A 10 -9.15 10.31 38.94
CA TRP A 10 -10.19 9.90 38.00
C TRP A 10 -9.80 8.56 37.38
N ILE A 11 -10.59 7.52 37.62
CA ILE A 11 -10.32 6.16 37.15
C ILE A 11 -11.38 5.74 36.14
N LEU A 12 -10.96 5.27 34.98
CA LEU A 12 -11.78 4.60 33.99
C LEU A 12 -11.39 3.12 33.95
N LEU A 13 -12.28 2.24 34.41
CA LEU A 13 -12.16 0.84 34.07
C LEU A 13 -12.43 0.68 32.57
N GLU A 14 -11.48 0.09 31.83
CA GLU A 14 -11.62 -0.08 30.39
C GLU A 14 -12.83 -0.97 30.07
N GLY A 15 -13.63 -0.58 29.06
CA GLY A 15 -14.93 -1.18 28.75
C GLY A 15 -16.15 -0.50 29.40
N TYR A 16 -15.95 0.45 30.32
CA TYR A 16 -17.02 1.27 30.91
C TYR A 16 -17.17 2.62 30.20
N GLU A 17 -18.39 3.18 30.20
CA GLU A 17 -18.70 4.43 29.49
C GLU A 17 -18.18 5.69 30.17
N SER A 18 -17.96 5.67 31.50
CA SER A 18 -17.66 6.89 32.26
C SER A 18 -16.66 6.65 33.38
N PRO A 19 -15.70 7.57 33.59
CA PRO A 19 -14.77 7.47 34.69
C PRO A 19 -15.44 7.76 36.03
N ARG A 20 -14.92 7.15 37.10
CA ARG A 20 -15.31 7.44 38.48
C ARG A 20 -14.20 8.21 39.18
N ARG A 21 -14.56 9.27 39.90
CA ARG A 21 -13.61 9.96 40.78
C ARG A 21 -13.52 9.22 42.11
N LEU A 22 -12.31 8.76 42.44
CA LEU A 22 -12.01 8.21 43.75
C LEU A 22 -11.37 9.30 44.61
N HIS A 23 -12.06 9.67 45.68
CA HIS A 23 -11.60 10.65 46.63
C HIS A 23 -11.00 9.99 47.87
N ASN A 24 -10.09 10.71 48.52
CA ASN A 24 -9.49 10.35 49.80
C ASN A 24 -8.84 8.96 49.75
N LEU A 25 -8.07 8.70 48.70
CA LEU A 25 -7.22 7.52 48.63
C LEU A 25 -6.01 7.78 49.53
N THR A 26 -5.98 7.09 50.68
CA THR A 26 -4.99 7.32 51.72
C THR A 26 -3.95 6.20 51.75
N PHE A 27 -2.67 6.57 51.74
CA PHE A 27 -1.54 5.64 51.80
C PHE A 27 -0.62 6.01 52.96
N ASP A 28 -0.39 5.06 53.86
CA ASP A 28 0.49 5.23 55.02
C ASP A 28 1.85 4.58 54.75
N LEU A 29 2.60 5.19 53.81
CA LEU A 29 3.89 4.69 53.32
C LEU A 29 5.04 5.62 53.74
N GLN A 30 6.26 5.08 53.76
CA GLN A 30 7.48 5.90 53.95
C GLN A 30 7.96 6.53 52.65
N THR A 31 7.60 5.94 51.51
CA THR A 31 7.90 6.39 50.16
C THR A 31 6.65 6.96 49.50
N GLU A 32 6.82 7.71 48.42
CA GLU A 32 5.70 8.21 47.62
C GLU A 32 4.90 7.04 47.04
N ALA A 33 3.58 7.09 47.14
CA ALA A 33 2.72 6.01 46.64
C ALA A 33 2.78 5.94 45.11
N ASP A 34 2.73 4.74 44.55
CA ASP A 34 2.78 4.48 43.11
C ASP A 34 1.57 3.66 42.60
N LEU A 35 1.61 3.28 41.32
CA LEU A 35 0.55 2.48 40.70
C LEU A 35 0.47 1.05 41.24
N SER A 36 1.58 0.47 41.72
CA SER A 36 1.60 -0.82 42.39
C SER A 36 0.82 -0.75 43.71
N ASP A 37 0.98 0.32 44.48
CA ASP A 37 0.22 0.55 45.72
C ASP A 37 -1.28 0.78 45.45
N LEU A 38 -1.61 1.42 44.32
CA LEU A 38 -2.99 1.70 43.92
C LEU A 38 -3.78 0.43 43.54
N ALA A 39 -3.14 -0.56 42.92
CA ALA A 39 -3.83 -1.73 42.37
C ALA A 39 -4.71 -2.50 43.39
N PRO A 40 -4.22 -2.86 44.60
CA PRO A 40 -5.06 -3.49 45.63
C PRO A 40 -6.26 -2.62 46.06
N HIS A 41 -6.09 -1.29 46.11
CA HIS A 41 -7.17 -0.36 46.46
C HIS A 41 -8.27 -0.37 45.40
N LEU A 42 -7.90 -0.43 44.12
CA LEU A 42 -8.87 -0.52 43.03
C LEU A 42 -9.66 -1.82 43.09
N ILE A 43 -9.02 -2.96 43.34
CA ILE A 43 -9.72 -4.25 43.49
C ILE A 43 -10.74 -4.19 44.62
N SER A 44 -10.36 -3.64 45.77
CA SER A 44 -11.27 -3.48 46.91
C SER A 44 -12.46 -2.56 46.57
N ARG A 45 -12.21 -1.44 45.89
CA ARG A 45 -13.25 -0.45 45.55
C ARG A 45 -14.17 -0.89 44.41
N PHE A 46 -13.64 -1.62 43.44
CA PHE A 46 -14.36 -2.15 42.28
C PHE A 46 -14.56 -3.66 42.40
N ASN A 47 -14.88 -4.14 43.60
CA ASN A 47 -14.95 -5.58 43.87
C ASN A 47 -15.98 -6.30 42.98
N ASN A 48 -17.05 -5.65 42.53
CA ASN A 48 -18.01 -6.30 41.63
C ASN A 48 -17.40 -6.57 40.25
N GLU A 49 -16.56 -5.66 39.78
CA GLU A 49 -15.92 -5.70 38.48
C GLU A 49 -14.60 -6.49 38.50
N LEU A 50 -13.87 -6.46 39.62
CA LEU A 50 -12.50 -6.97 39.77
C LEU A 50 -12.34 -8.10 40.82
N ALA A 51 -13.43 -8.66 41.37
CA ALA A 51 -13.38 -9.67 42.46
C ALA A 51 -12.38 -10.81 42.24
N ASN A 52 -12.24 -11.27 40.99
CA ASN A 52 -11.40 -12.40 40.62
C ASN A 52 -10.09 -11.99 39.94
N VAL A 53 -9.76 -10.70 39.95
CA VAL A 53 -8.58 -10.14 39.29
C VAL A 53 -7.47 -9.94 40.32
N SER A 54 -6.26 -10.41 40.02
CA SER A 54 -5.09 -10.16 40.85
C SER A 54 -4.60 -8.72 40.69
N GLY A 55 -4.14 -8.07 41.76
CA GLY A 55 -3.59 -6.71 41.70
C GLY A 55 -2.42 -6.59 40.73
N LEU A 56 -1.63 -7.65 40.63
CA LEU A 56 -0.49 -7.75 39.71
C LEU A 56 -0.89 -7.88 38.23
N SER A 57 -2.18 -8.12 37.95
CA SER A 57 -2.70 -8.26 36.58
C SER A 57 -3.39 -6.99 36.07
N LEU A 58 -3.49 -5.95 36.90
CA LEU A 58 -3.96 -4.64 36.44
C LEU A 58 -2.85 -3.95 35.65
N LYS A 59 -3.23 -3.40 34.50
CA LYS A 59 -2.38 -2.53 33.71
C LYS A 59 -2.97 -1.12 33.64
N PHE A 60 -2.09 -0.14 33.62
CA PHE A 60 -2.44 1.27 33.72
C PHE A 60 -2.04 2.01 32.45
N PHE A 61 -2.90 2.88 31.96
CA PHE A 61 -2.69 3.60 30.71
C PHE A 61 -3.12 5.05 30.81
N ASN A 62 -2.52 5.89 29.99
CA ASN A 62 -3.01 7.24 29.76
C ASN A 62 -4.33 7.17 28.96
N TYR A 63 -5.17 8.20 29.09
CA TYR A 63 -6.41 8.23 28.33
C TYR A 63 -6.16 8.34 26.81
N ASP A 64 -5.19 9.17 26.44
CA ASP A 64 -4.83 9.47 25.05
C ASP A 64 -3.94 8.38 24.42
N ASP A 65 -3.23 7.58 25.22
CA ASP A 65 -2.40 6.45 24.79
C ASP A 65 -2.73 5.19 25.59
N ARG A 66 -3.36 4.23 24.92
CA ARG A 66 -3.80 2.93 25.47
C ARG A 66 -3.01 1.75 24.95
N THR A 67 -1.87 2.02 24.33
CA THR A 67 -0.99 1.02 23.74
C THR A 67 0.22 0.76 24.62
N GLU A 68 0.79 1.80 25.22
CA GLU A 68 1.93 1.71 26.12
C GLU A 68 1.48 1.76 27.58
N ASP A 69 1.86 0.75 28.37
CA ASP A 69 1.52 0.72 29.79
C ASP A 69 2.38 1.68 30.62
N LEU A 70 1.75 2.33 31.60
CA LEU A 70 2.45 3.10 32.60
C LEU A 70 3.24 2.14 33.51
N PRO A 71 4.55 2.39 33.73
CA PRO A 71 5.34 1.63 34.67
C PRO A 71 4.72 1.62 36.06
N LEU A 72 4.75 0.48 36.76
CA LEU A 72 4.11 0.33 38.08
C LEU A 72 4.72 1.24 39.16
N ASP A 73 5.98 1.65 38.99
CA ASP A 73 6.70 2.60 39.85
C ASP A 73 6.38 4.08 39.53
N THR A 74 5.44 4.35 38.61
CA THR A 74 4.95 5.71 38.35
C THR A 74 4.21 6.23 39.58
N THR A 75 4.74 7.31 40.17
CA THR A 75 4.16 7.92 41.38
C THR A 75 2.74 8.45 41.15
N LEU A 76 1.86 8.31 42.14
CA LEU A 76 0.48 8.77 42.08
C LEU A 76 0.34 10.28 41.99
N LYS A 77 1.35 11.03 42.43
CA LYS A 77 1.37 12.49 42.31
C LYS A 77 1.52 12.95 40.86
N VAL A 78 2.36 12.27 40.06
CA VAL A 78 2.47 12.53 38.62
C VAL A 78 1.14 12.19 37.94
N VAL A 79 0.58 11.03 38.26
CA VAL A 79 -0.71 10.58 37.74
C VAL A 79 -1.84 11.56 38.07
N GLU A 80 -1.91 12.06 39.31
CA GLU A 80 -2.95 13.01 39.73
C GLU A 80 -2.87 14.36 39.02
N GLN A 81 -1.66 14.85 38.71
CA GLN A 81 -1.44 16.13 38.05
C GLN A 81 -1.92 16.14 36.59
N ASP A 82 -1.79 15.02 35.89
CA ASP A 82 -2.10 14.92 34.46
C ASP A 82 -3.55 14.50 34.19
N MET A 83 -4.34 14.26 35.23
CA MET A 83 -5.66 13.65 35.11
C MET A 83 -6.83 14.58 35.33
N SER A 84 -7.90 14.27 34.61
CA SER A 84 -9.18 14.97 34.72
C SER A 84 -10.35 14.05 34.42
N ALA A 85 -11.57 14.55 34.59
CA ALA A 85 -12.78 13.82 34.20
C ALA A 85 -12.80 13.44 32.71
N THR A 86 -12.15 14.23 31.84
CA THR A 86 -12.08 13.99 30.40
C THR A 86 -10.83 13.20 30.00
N LYS A 87 -9.83 13.10 30.87
CA LYS A 87 -8.59 12.33 30.70
C LYS A 87 -8.28 11.51 31.97
N PRO A 88 -9.06 10.46 32.27
CA PRO A 88 -8.85 9.61 33.45
C PRO A 88 -7.69 8.62 33.28
N LEU A 89 -7.23 8.02 34.40
CA LEU A 89 -6.39 6.82 34.40
C LEU A 89 -7.19 5.66 33.84
N VAL A 90 -6.71 5.04 32.78
CA VAL A 90 -7.36 3.87 32.22
C VAL A 90 -6.78 2.62 32.88
N VAL A 91 -7.66 1.75 33.36
CA VAL A 91 -7.30 0.49 34.03
C VAL A 91 -7.79 -0.67 33.18
N ARG A 92 -6.84 -1.43 32.64
CA ARG A 92 -7.07 -2.67 31.88
C ARG A 92 -6.92 -3.87 32.80
N TYR A 93 -7.77 -4.87 32.60
CA TYR A 93 -7.78 -6.07 33.42
C TYR A 93 -8.11 -7.34 32.59
N PRO A 94 -7.66 -8.52 33.03
CA PRO A 94 -7.97 -9.78 32.36
C PRO A 94 -9.46 -10.13 32.47
N LEU A 95 -10.04 -10.64 31.39
CA LEU A 95 -11.41 -11.17 31.33
C LEU A 95 -11.44 -12.70 31.47
N SER A 96 -10.40 -13.39 31.02
CA SER A 96 -10.21 -14.84 31.19
C SER A 96 -8.75 -15.23 30.99
N GLY A 97 -8.41 -16.50 31.24
CA GLY A 97 -7.11 -17.08 30.87
C GLY A 97 -6.94 -17.41 29.38
N ASN A 98 -7.99 -17.25 28.56
CA ASN A 98 -7.96 -17.61 27.16
C ASN A 98 -7.00 -16.73 26.37
N THR A 99 -6.43 -17.30 25.30
CA THR A 99 -5.65 -16.56 24.31
C THR A 99 -6.53 -16.24 23.10
N ILE A 100 -6.53 -15.00 22.64
CA ILE A 100 -7.21 -14.62 21.40
C ILE A 100 -6.20 -14.70 20.26
N VAL A 101 -6.50 -15.52 19.27
CA VAL A 101 -5.66 -15.74 18.10
C VAL A 101 -6.31 -15.14 16.89
N ILE A 102 -5.65 -14.15 16.30
CA ILE A 102 -6.20 -13.38 15.19
C ILE A 102 -5.39 -13.66 13.94
N ASN A 103 -6.03 -14.31 12.97
CA ASN A 103 -5.48 -14.51 11.64
C ASN A 103 -5.89 -13.32 10.77
N LEU A 104 -4.92 -12.45 10.48
CA LEU A 104 -5.09 -11.29 9.63
C LEU A 104 -4.74 -11.61 8.20
N ARG A 105 -5.45 -10.97 7.27
CA ARG A 105 -5.05 -10.88 5.86
C ARG A 105 -5.15 -9.45 5.40
N PHE A 106 -4.11 -8.96 4.74
CA PHE A 106 -4.10 -7.66 4.07
C PHE A 106 -3.41 -7.81 2.71
N LEU A 107 -4.12 -7.47 1.63
CA LEU A 107 -3.61 -7.62 0.24
C LEU A 107 -2.99 -9.01 -0.06
N GLY A 108 -3.62 -10.07 0.46
CA GLY A 108 -3.11 -11.44 0.30
C GLY A 108 -1.94 -11.81 1.21
N THR A 109 -1.34 -10.85 1.92
CA THR A 109 -0.30 -11.12 2.93
C THR A 109 -0.96 -11.55 4.25
N PRO A 110 -0.70 -12.78 4.72
CA PRO A 110 -1.22 -13.24 6.00
C PRO A 110 -0.33 -12.78 7.17
N ALA A 111 -0.93 -12.53 8.33
CA ALA A 111 -0.22 -12.38 9.60
C ALA A 111 -1.02 -13.04 10.72
N LYS A 112 -0.31 -13.47 11.78
CA LYS A 112 -0.93 -14.03 12.98
C LYS A 112 -0.56 -13.16 14.18
N ILE A 113 -1.56 -12.84 15.00
CA ILE A 113 -1.44 -12.06 16.23
C ILE A 113 -1.99 -12.92 17.39
N ARG A 114 -1.35 -12.85 18.56
CA ARG A 114 -1.78 -13.56 19.77
C ARG A 114 -1.91 -12.57 20.90
N LEU A 115 -3.13 -12.39 21.40
CA LEU A 115 -3.45 -11.40 22.42
C LEU A 115 -4.01 -12.07 23.68
N PRO A 116 -3.70 -11.57 24.88
CA PRO A 116 -4.39 -12.00 26.09
C PRO A 116 -5.85 -11.52 26.07
N HIS A 117 -6.79 -12.32 26.57
CA HIS A 117 -8.19 -11.91 26.69
C HIS A 117 -8.37 -10.90 27.84
N THR A 118 -8.24 -9.61 27.50
CA THR A 118 -8.35 -8.47 28.42
C THR A 118 -9.36 -7.46 27.89
N THR A 119 -9.72 -6.48 28.73
CA THR A 119 -10.63 -5.39 28.34
C THR A 119 -10.11 -4.49 27.22
N GLY A 120 -8.81 -4.47 26.92
CA GLY A 120 -8.25 -3.63 25.85
C GLY A 120 -7.68 -4.38 24.66
N VAL A 121 -8.14 -5.62 24.45
CA VAL A 121 -7.77 -6.43 23.28
C VAL A 121 -7.94 -5.68 21.96
N TRP A 122 -8.96 -4.82 21.85
CA TRP A 122 -9.19 -4.01 20.65
C TRP A 122 -8.02 -3.06 20.35
N TYR A 123 -7.51 -2.35 21.36
CA TYR A 123 -6.40 -1.43 21.21
C TYR A 123 -5.10 -2.18 20.88
N MET A 124 -4.87 -3.33 21.52
CA MET A 124 -3.72 -4.18 21.21
C MET A 124 -3.78 -4.72 19.77
N LEU A 125 -4.96 -5.16 19.32
CA LEU A 125 -5.17 -5.59 17.93
C LEU A 125 -4.83 -4.48 16.95
N LEU A 126 -5.29 -3.25 17.18
CA LEU A 126 -4.99 -2.12 16.31
C LEU A 126 -3.48 -1.82 16.25
N ALA A 127 -2.81 -1.80 17.41
CA ALA A 127 -1.37 -1.55 17.50
C ALA A 127 -0.55 -2.62 16.79
N GLU A 128 -0.74 -3.89 17.16
CA GLU A 128 -0.02 -5.01 16.54
C GLU A 128 -0.32 -5.13 15.04
N THR A 129 -1.54 -4.80 14.60
CA THR A 129 -1.86 -4.76 13.16
C THR A 129 -0.99 -3.74 12.42
N LYS A 130 -0.79 -2.54 12.98
CA LYS A 130 0.10 -1.53 12.38
C LYS A 130 1.56 -1.98 12.36
N GLU A 131 2.02 -2.66 13.40
CA GLU A 131 3.37 -3.22 13.43
C GLU A 131 3.58 -4.29 12.36
N LYS A 132 2.56 -5.14 12.10
CA LYS A 132 2.64 -6.19 11.08
C LYS A 132 2.59 -5.67 9.65
N TYR A 133 1.96 -4.51 9.42
CA TYR A 133 1.75 -3.98 8.07
C TYR A 133 2.18 -2.51 7.99
N GLU A 134 3.37 -2.28 7.44
CA GLU A 134 3.99 -0.94 7.27
C GLU A 134 3.03 0.07 6.63
N ARG A 135 2.28 -0.32 5.59
CA ARG A 135 1.28 0.54 4.94
C ARG A 135 0.23 1.09 5.92
N LEU A 136 -0.12 0.39 6.99
CA LEU A 136 -1.12 0.84 7.95
C LEU A 136 -0.55 1.79 9.02
N GLN A 137 0.76 2.02 9.03
CA GLN A 137 1.42 2.93 9.98
C GLN A 137 1.23 4.40 9.61
N GLU A 138 0.85 4.70 8.36
CA GLU A 138 0.58 6.08 7.93
C GLU A 138 -0.63 6.66 8.66
N ASP A 139 -0.51 7.88 9.19
CA ASP A 139 -1.52 8.52 10.04
C ASP A 139 -2.89 8.70 9.36
N GLU A 140 -2.91 8.77 8.02
CA GLU A 140 -4.13 8.90 7.23
C GLU A 140 -4.87 7.56 7.02
N ASN A 141 -4.18 6.42 7.20
CA ASN A 141 -4.73 5.10 6.93
C ASN A 141 -5.61 4.61 8.08
N LYS A 142 -6.81 5.20 8.17
CA LYS A 142 -7.89 4.68 9.01
C LYS A 142 -8.35 3.34 8.43
N PHE A 143 -8.06 2.24 9.12
CA PHE A 143 -8.49 0.91 8.70
C PHE A 143 -9.61 0.36 9.58
N TYR A 144 -10.21 -0.73 9.10
CA TYR A 144 -11.20 -1.52 9.79
C TYR A 144 -11.03 -2.99 9.40
N PHE A 145 -11.67 -3.86 10.16
CA PHE A 145 -11.65 -5.30 9.90
C PHE A 145 -12.99 -5.76 9.33
N VAL A 146 -12.95 -6.83 8.57
CA VAL A 146 -14.13 -7.57 8.12
C VAL A 146 -13.93 -9.01 8.53
N ASP A 147 -14.94 -9.59 9.17
CA ASP A 147 -14.91 -11.02 9.47
C ASP A 147 -14.86 -11.84 8.16
N GLN A 148 -13.88 -12.73 8.05
CA GLN A 148 -13.69 -13.57 6.86
C GLN A 148 -14.76 -14.66 6.73
N GLU A 149 -15.39 -15.08 7.82
CA GLU A 149 -16.42 -16.12 7.80
C GLU A 149 -17.71 -15.59 7.20
N THR A 150 -18.20 -14.45 7.68
CA THR A 150 -19.43 -13.83 7.17
C THR A 150 -19.19 -12.97 5.93
N LYS A 151 -17.98 -12.43 5.75
CA LYS A 151 -17.58 -11.46 4.71
C LYS A 151 -18.45 -10.22 4.62
N LYS A 152 -19.23 -9.93 5.66
CA LYS A 152 -20.26 -8.88 5.66
C LYS A 152 -20.19 -7.99 6.89
N GLU A 153 -19.74 -8.53 8.02
CA GLU A 153 -19.69 -7.76 9.26
C GLU A 153 -18.45 -6.88 9.29
N THR A 154 -18.67 -5.57 9.25
CA THR A 154 -17.65 -4.55 9.45
C THR A 154 -17.38 -4.40 10.94
N ILE A 155 -16.11 -4.52 11.31
CA ILE A 155 -15.61 -4.40 12.67
C ILE A 155 -14.69 -3.17 12.70
N ASP A 156 -15.26 -2.03 13.07
CA ASP A 156 -14.54 -0.75 13.12
C ASP A 156 -14.56 -0.09 14.51
N LYS A 157 -15.09 -0.80 15.51
CA LYS A 157 -15.20 -0.38 16.91
C LYS A 157 -15.04 -1.56 17.86
N GLU A 158 -14.56 -1.24 19.06
CA GLU A 158 -14.35 -2.18 20.16
C GLU A 158 -15.60 -3.01 20.48
N PHE A 159 -16.79 -2.38 20.53
CA PHE A 159 -18.04 -3.07 20.85
C PHE A 159 -18.31 -4.26 19.93
N THR A 160 -18.21 -4.06 18.61
CA THR A 160 -18.46 -5.12 17.62
C THR A 160 -17.42 -6.23 17.71
N PHE A 161 -16.14 -5.87 17.94
CA PHE A 161 -15.09 -6.86 18.13
C PHE A 161 -15.32 -7.71 19.39
N ASN A 162 -15.66 -7.07 20.51
CA ASN A 162 -15.92 -7.77 21.76
C ASN A 162 -17.15 -8.68 21.67
N ASP A 163 -18.18 -8.28 20.92
CA ASP A 163 -19.35 -9.13 20.65
C ASP A 163 -18.97 -10.37 19.81
N LEU A 164 -18.10 -10.21 18.81
CA LEU A 164 -17.54 -11.33 18.05
C LEU A 164 -16.76 -12.29 18.95
N VAL A 165 -15.83 -11.79 19.77
CA VAL A 165 -15.06 -12.61 20.72
C VAL A 165 -15.97 -13.40 21.66
N LYS A 166 -17.04 -12.78 22.17
CA LYS A 166 -18.01 -13.43 23.07
C LYS A 166 -18.80 -14.56 22.41
N LYS A 167 -19.09 -14.44 21.11
CA LYS A 167 -19.83 -15.44 20.34
C LYS A 167 -18.96 -16.62 19.92
N THR A 168 -17.65 -16.41 19.80
CA THR A 168 -16.69 -17.44 19.41
C THR A 168 -16.32 -18.33 20.60
N LYS A 169 -16.48 -19.64 20.43
CA LYS A 169 -16.10 -20.60 21.47
C LYS A 169 -14.58 -20.84 21.45
N PRO A 170 -13.93 -20.96 22.61
CA PRO A 170 -12.56 -21.44 22.69
C PRO A 170 -12.44 -22.86 22.15
N ASP A 171 -11.29 -23.18 21.57
CA ASP A 171 -10.94 -24.53 21.15
C ASP A 171 -10.41 -25.39 22.34
N CYS A 172 -9.83 -26.55 22.04
CA CYS A 172 -9.30 -27.45 23.06
C CYS A 172 -8.01 -26.94 23.73
N GLU A 173 -7.41 -25.86 23.23
CA GLU A 173 -6.21 -25.22 23.78
C GLU A 173 -6.56 -23.89 24.51
N ASP A 174 -7.84 -23.67 24.81
CA ASP A 174 -8.37 -22.41 25.36
C ASP A 174 -8.09 -21.20 24.45
N GLU A 175 -7.95 -21.42 23.13
CA GLU A 175 -7.73 -20.36 22.15
C GLU A 175 -9.05 -19.94 21.47
N ILE A 176 -9.28 -18.63 21.40
CA ILE A 176 -10.37 -18.03 20.62
C ILE A 176 -9.79 -17.60 19.27
N THR A 177 -10.02 -18.39 18.23
CA THR A 177 -9.50 -18.09 16.88
C THR A 177 -10.49 -17.24 16.07
N ILE A 178 -10.02 -16.11 15.54
CA ILE A 178 -10.80 -15.17 14.73
C ILE A 178 -10.06 -14.87 13.42
N ASN A 179 -10.76 -14.90 12.29
CA ASN A 179 -10.19 -14.64 10.97
C ASN A 179 -10.66 -13.28 10.43
N LEU A 180 -9.76 -12.32 10.27
CA LEU A 180 -10.09 -10.96 9.87
C LEU A 180 -9.39 -10.55 8.57
N LEU A 181 -10.12 -9.82 7.74
CA LEU A 181 -9.61 -9.16 6.54
C LEU A 181 -9.50 -7.66 6.81
N ILE A 182 -8.34 -7.07 6.56
CA ILE A 182 -8.11 -5.65 6.79
C ILE A 182 -8.53 -4.86 5.56
N ARG A 183 -9.22 -3.74 5.79
CA ARG A 183 -9.67 -2.78 4.78
C ARG A 183 -9.33 -1.36 5.21
N ILE A 184 -8.99 -0.50 4.26
CA ILE A 184 -8.74 0.92 4.52
C ILE A 184 -10.02 1.71 4.22
N LYS A 185 -10.38 2.66 5.09
CA LYS A 185 -11.56 3.52 4.91
C LYS A 185 -11.31 4.46 3.73
N GLY A 186 -12.31 4.61 2.87
CA GLY A 186 -12.27 5.54 1.73
C GLY A 186 -11.58 5.02 0.45
N LYS A 187 -10.82 3.92 0.51
CA LYS A 187 -10.17 3.31 -0.65
C LYS A 187 -10.31 1.78 -0.67
N LYS A 188 -10.12 1.16 -1.83
CA LYS A 188 -10.25 -0.30 -2.03
C LYS A 188 -9.01 -0.91 -2.66
N ALA A 189 -8.78 -2.19 -2.38
CA ALA A 189 -7.73 -2.93 -3.08
C ALA A 189 -8.08 -2.98 -4.58
N TYR A 190 -7.09 -2.83 -5.47
CA TYR A 190 -7.35 -2.75 -6.92
C TYR A 190 -8.20 -3.91 -7.44
N GLY A 191 -7.92 -5.15 -7.01
CA GLY A 191 -8.66 -6.34 -7.42
C GLY A 191 -10.09 -6.47 -6.88
N ASP A 192 -10.49 -5.62 -5.92
CA ASP A 192 -11.83 -5.61 -5.32
C ASP A 192 -12.79 -4.63 -6.02
N TRP A 193 -12.30 -3.83 -6.97
CA TRP A 193 -13.14 -2.88 -7.71
C TRP A 193 -14.09 -3.59 -8.68
N GLY A 194 -15.37 -3.22 -8.62
CA GLY A 194 -16.38 -3.66 -9.58
C GLY A 194 -16.53 -2.68 -10.74
N ALA A 195 -16.85 -3.18 -11.94
CA ALA A 195 -16.98 -2.35 -13.14
C ALA A 195 -17.98 -1.18 -12.97
N LYS A 196 -19.16 -1.45 -12.37
CA LYS A 196 -20.17 -0.41 -12.11
C LYS A 196 -19.68 0.68 -11.17
N GLU A 197 -18.92 0.29 -10.15
CA GLU A 197 -18.38 1.23 -9.18
C GLU A 197 -17.26 2.06 -9.80
N MET A 198 -16.36 1.43 -10.57
CA MET A 198 -15.31 2.12 -11.32
C MET A 198 -15.90 3.14 -12.30
N LEU A 199 -16.91 2.78 -13.08
CA LEU A 199 -17.57 3.70 -14.03
C LEU A 199 -18.12 4.94 -13.31
N LYS A 200 -18.73 4.74 -12.14
CA LYS A 200 -19.31 5.80 -11.33
C LYS A 200 -18.27 6.67 -10.62
N GLU A 201 -17.36 6.07 -9.88
CA GLU A 201 -16.49 6.80 -8.94
C GLU A 201 -15.16 7.25 -9.55
N ILE A 202 -14.68 6.55 -10.59
CA ILE A 202 -13.40 6.85 -11.25
C ILE A 202 -13.64 7.58 -12.57
N LEU A 203 -14.65 7.15 -13.34
CA LEU A 203 -14.97 7.75 -14.64
C LEU A 203 -16.16 8.70 -14.61
N HIS A 204 -16.75 8.96 -13.42
CA HIS A 204 -17.83 9.93 -13.20
C HIS A 204 -19.05 9.71 -14.11
N ASP A 205 -19.43 8.45 -14.33
CA ASP A 205 -20.55 8.01 -15.18
C ASP A 205 -20.47 8.52 -16.64
N GLN A 206 -19.26 8.88 -17.12
CA GLN A 206 -19.04 9.30 -18.53
C GLN A 206 -19.36 8.19 -19.54
N TYR A 207 -19.30 6.93 -19.10
CA TYR A 207 -19.56 5.74 -19.92
C TYR A 207 -20.54 4.83 -19.17
N SER A 208 -21.47 4.21 -19.89
CA SER A 208 -22.48 3.32 -19.28
C SER A 208 -21.95 1.89 -19.05
N SER A 209 -20.92 1.50 -19.80
CA SER A 209 -20.23 0.21 -19.65
C SER A 209 -18.82 0.26 -20.25
N ILE A 210 -18.00 -0.78 -20.00
CA ILE A 210 -16.62 -0.87 -20.54
C ILE A 210 -16.64 -0.89 -22.07
N GLU A 211 -17.65 -1.51 -22.67
CA GLU A 211 -17.80 -1.65 -24.13
C GLU A 211 -18.15 -0.33 -24.82
N THR A 212 -18.64 0.66 -24.07
CA THR A 212 -18.95 2.00 -24.59
C THR A 212 -17.77 2.97 -24.52
N ILE A 213 -16.64 2.56 -23.94
CA ILE A 213 -15.43 3.37 -23.93
C ILE A 213 -14.89 3.49 -25.36
N PRO A 214 -14.54 4.69 -25.85
CA PRO A 214 -14.05 4.89 -27.20
C PRO A 214 -12.83 4.02 -27.55
N GLU A 215 -12.79 3.55 -28.79
CA GLU A 215 -11.68 2.72 -29.26
C GLU A 215 -10.36 3.52 -29.32
N LEU A 216 -9.28 2.90 -28.87
CA LEU A 216 -7.92 3.39 -29.06
C LEU A 216 -7.36 2.85 -30.38
N ASP A 217 -7.24 3.72 -31.38
CA ASP A 217 -6.49 3.45 -32.59
C ASP A 217 -4.99 3.54 -32.29
N ILE A 218 -4.33 2.37 -32.21
CA ILE A 218 -2.92 2.24 -31.84
C ILE A 218 -2.01 2.85 -32.90
N ASP A 219 -2.28 2.60 -34.18
CA ASP A 219 -1.42 3.03 -35.27
C ASP A 219 -1.52 4.54 -35.48
N ALA A 220 -2.73 5.10 -35.40
CA ALA A 220 -2.92 6.55 -35.45
C ALA A 220 -2.33 7.28 -34.24
N THR A 221 -2.29 6.63 -33.07
CA THR A 221 -1.80 7.27 -31.83
C THR A 221 -0.29 7.15 -31.67
N PHE A 222 0.31 6.01 -32.03
CA PHE A 222 1.71 5.70 -31.71
C PHE A 222 2.59 5.45 -32.96
N GLY A 223 2.08 5.70 -34.18
CA GLY A 223 2.79 5.48 -35.45
C GLY A 223 2.86 4.00 -35.83
N THR A 224 3.51 3.61 -36.93
CA THR A 224 3.53 2.22 -37.45
C THR A 224 4.93 1.64 -37.69
N GLU A 225 5.98 2.37 -37.28
CA GLU A 225 7.36 1.96 -37.60
C GLU A 225 7.74 0.62 -36.95
N PRO A 226 8.41 -0.29 -37.70
CA PRO A 226 8.87 -1.57 -37.17
C PRO A 226 10.02 -1.35 -36.18
N MET A 227 9.87 -1.91 -34.96
CA MET A 227 10.79 -1.59 -33.86
C MET A 227 11.88 -2.62 -33.61
N LEU A 228 11.64 -3.90 -33.90
CA LEU A 228 12.63 -4.97 -33.75
C LEU A 228 13.24 -5.33 -35.11
N ASP A 229 14.58 -5.34 -35.15
CA ASP A 229 15.30 -5.88 -36.31
C ASP A 229 15.18 -7.41 -36.38
N GLY A 230 15.68 -8.00 -37.47
CA GLY A 230 15.56 -9.44 -37.70
C GLY A 230 16.31 -10.30 -36.68
N GLN A 231 17.38 -9.81 -36.06
CA GLN A 231 18.12 -10.54 -35.03
C GLN A 231 17.45 -10.42 -33.66
N GLU A 232 17.04 -9.20 -33.27
CA GLU A 232 16.29 -8.94 -32.04
C GLU A 232 15.00 -9.76 -32.02
N PHE A 233 14.24 -9.73 -33.13
CA PHE A 233 13.01 -10.48 -33.24
C PHE A 233 13.23 -11.99 -33.09
N ARG A 234 14.27 -12.55 -33.70
CA ARG A 234 14.60 -13.98 -33.54
C ARG A 234 14.89 -14.35 -32.09
N ARG A 235 15.71 -13.55 -31.37
CA ARG A 235 16.02 -13.79 -29.96
C ARG A 235 14.76 -13.77 -29.09
N PHE A 236 13.88 -12.80 -29.34
CA PHE A 236 12.60 -12.68 -28.67
C PHE A 236 11.70 -13.90 -28.91
N THR A 237 11.55 -14.33 -30.17
CA THR A 237 10.71 -15.49 -30.50
C THR A 237 11.29 -16.81 -30.00
N ASP A 238 12.62 -16.98 -30.01
CA ASP A 238 13.29 -18.17 -29.48
C ASP A 238 13.04 -18.31 -27.97
N ASN A 239 13.07 -17.19 -27.24
CA ASN A 239 12.74 -17.17 -25.82
C ASN A 239 11.28 -17.55 -25.57
N LEU A 240 10.34 -16.93 -26.32
CA LEU A 240 8.92 -17.27 -26.21
C LEU A 240 8.63 -18.73 -26.55
N ALA A 241 9.23 -19.27 -27.62
CA ALA A 241 9.05 -20.66 -28.01
C ALA A 241 9.56 -21.63 -26.92
N LYS A 242 10.69 -21.29 -26.27
CA LYS A 242 11.21 -22.08 -25.14
C LYS A 242 10.24 -22.09 -23.95
N ILE A 243 9.68 -20.94 -23.60
CA ILE A 243 8.68 -20.82 -22.53
C ILE A 243 7.42 -21.60 -22.90
N ALA A 244 6.91 -21.41 -24.12
CA ALA A 244 5.73 -22.08 -24.63
C ALA A 244 5.88 -23.61 -24.56
N SER A 245 7.02 -24.12 -25.04
CA SER A 245 7.35 -25.55 -24.96
C SER A 245 7.39 -26.07 -23.52
N ALA A 246 7.98 -25.33 -22.58
CA ALA A 246 8.08 -25.73 -21.17
C ALA A 246 6.72 -25.82 -20.47
N PHE A 247 5.77 -24.98 -20.87
CA PHE A 247 4.41 -24.96 -20.33
C PHE A 247 3.38 -25.68 -21.21
N HIS A 248 3.81 -26.43 -22.22
CA HIS A 248 2.94 -27.14 -23.18
C HIS A 248 1.89 -26.22 -23.83
N ASP A 249 2.30 -24.99 -24.17
CA ASP A 249 1.46 -23.96 -24.79
C ASP A 249 0.27 -23.50 -23.93
N LYS A 250 0.27 -23.80 -22.62
CA LYS A 250 -0.82 -23.48 -21.69
C LYS A 250 -0.61 -22.18 -20.92
N ALA A 251 -0.69 -21.05 -21.62
CA ALA A 251 -0.47 -19.72 -21.03
C ALA A 251 -1.49 -19.30 -19.96
N THR A 252 -2.73 -19.79 -20.03
CA THR A 252 -3.84 -19.34 -19.16
C THR A 252 -4.17 -20.29 -18.02
N THR A 253 -3.23 -21.15 -17.59
CA THR A 253 -3.46 -22.12 -16.51
C THR A 253 -3.70 -21.45 -15.16
N ASN A 254 -2.93 -20.40 -14.87
CA ASN A 254 -3.08 -19.53 -13.71
C ASN A 254 -2.33 -18.22 -14.01
N GLU A 255 -2.50 -17.22 -13.14
CA GLU A 255 -1.88 -15.92 -13.32
C GLU A 255 -0.34 -15.98 -13.33
N ALA A 256 0.27 -16.79 -12.46
CA ALA A 256 1.71 -16.99 -12.46
C ALA A 256 2.24 -17.57 -13.79
N THR A 257 1.47 -18.46 -14.42
CA THR A 257 1.79 -19.00 -15.74
C THR A 257 1.65 -17.93 -16.81
N ALA A 258 0.55 -17.16 -16.82
CA ALA A 258 0.36 -16.06 -17.77
C ALA A 258 1.50 -15.04 -17.71
N ARG A 259 1.98 -14.71 -16.50
CA ARG A 259 3.13 -13.82 -16.29
C ARG A 259 4.41 -14.32 -16.96
N ASN A 260 4.63 -15.64 -17.08
CA ASN A 260 5.80 -16.17 -17.83
C ASN A 260 5.74 -15.86 -19.33
N TYR A 261 4.54 -15.70 -19.89
CA TYR A 261 4.37 -15.31 -21.29
C TYR A 261 4.37 -13.79 -21.48
N ILE A 262 3.95 -13.02 -20.48
CA ILE A 262 3.96 -11.55 -20.50
C ILE A 262 5.39 -10.99 -20.30
N ASN A 263 6.15 -11.60 -19.38
CA ASN A 263 7.51 -11.18 -19.01
C ASN A 263 8.43 -10.87 -20.20
N PRO A 264 8.57 -11.76 -21.22
CA PRO A 264 9.42 -11.52 -22.38
C PRO A 264 9.05 -10.24 -23.15
N PHE A 265 7.76 -9.93 -23.29
CA PHE A 265 7.31 -8.72 -23.98
C PHE A 265 7.73 -7.47 -23.23
N MET A 266 7.51 -7.45 -21.91
CA MET A 266 7.85 -6.30 -21.06
C MET A 266 9.36 -6.07 -21.01
N VAL A 267 10.13 -7.14 -20.83
CA VAL A 267 11.61 -7.07 -20.77
C VAL A 267 12.19 -6.60 -22.10
N GLU A 268 11.78 -7.20 -23.22
CA GLU A 268 12.29 -6.84 -24.55
C GLU A 268 11.93 -5.39 -24.89
N ALA A 269 10.69 -4.98 -24.63
CA ALA A 269 10.26 -3.63 -24.94
C ALA A 269 11.02 -2.57 -24.11
N VAL A 270 11.16 -2.79 -22.81
CA VAL A 270 11.91 -1.87 -21.94
C VAL A 270 13.39 -1.83 -22.29
N ALA A 271 14.01 -2.98 -22.57
CA ALA A 271 15.40 -3.04 -23.00
C ALA A 271 15.63 -2.24 -24.30
N LYS A 272 14.71 -2.36 -25.27
CA LYS A 272 14.78 -1.59 -26.52
C LYS A 272 14.67 -0.08 -26.26
N VAL A 273 13.68 0.37 -25.48
CA VAL A 273 13.48 1.80 -25.21
C VAL A 273 14.61 2.39 -24.38
N ARG A 274 15.17 1.63 -23.43
CA ARG A 274 16.27 2.08 -22.57
C ARG A 274 17.53 2.47 -23.34
N SER A 275 17.74 1.93 -24.55
CA SER A 275 18.86 2.32 -25.41
C SER A 275 18.84 3.81 -25.81
N LYS A 276 17.64 4.42 -25.87
CA LYS A 276 17.44 5.84 -26.18
C LYS A 276 16.99 6.67 -24.98
N HIS A 277 16.38 6.04 -23.99
CA HIS A 277 15.90 6.67 -22.76
C HIS A 277 16.44 5.91 -21.54
N PRO A 278 17.69 6.14 -21.11
CA PRO A 278 18.40 5.32 -20.12
C PRO A 278 17.72 5.21 -18.75
N SER A 279 16.88 6.19 -18.41
CA SER A 279 16.07 6.24 -17.18
C SER A 279 14.82 5.36 -17.21
N THR A 280 14.55 4.67 -18.32
CA THR A 280 13.43 3.72 -18.43
C THR A 280 13.72 2.46 -17.61
N MET A 281 12.79 2.09 -16.73
CA MET A 281 12.95 0.96 -15.82
C MET A 281 11.66 0.15 -15.68
N LEU A 282 11.76 -1.17 -15.78
CA LEU A 282 10.70 -2.11 -15.44
C LEU A 282 10.77 -2.45 -13.95
N ALA A 283 9.64 -2.37 -13.27
CA ALA A 283 9.47 -2.89 -11.91
C ALA A 283 8.23 -3.78 -11.85
N VAL A 284 8.22 -4.72 -10.89
CA VAL A 284 7.18 -5.74 -10.72
C VAL A 284 6.79 -5.83 -9.25
N GLU A 285 5.52 -6.12 -8.98
CA GLU A 285 4.98 -6.21 -7.62
C GLU A 285 5.21 -4.94 -6.78
N GLU A 286 5.28 -3.79 -7.45
CA GLU A 286 5.48 -2.49 -6.81
C GLU A 286 4.23 -2.07 -6.04
N ASP A 287 4.42 -1.62 -4.81
CA ASP A 287 3.36 -1.11 -3.97
C ASP A 287 2.89 0.26 -4.48
N PHE A 288 1.60 0.35 -4.78
CA PHE A 288 0.97 1.56 -5.30
C PHE A 288 -0.23 1.92 -4.43
N ASP A 289 -0.35 3.20 -4.11
CA ASP A 289 -1.36 3.70 -3.19
C ASP A 289 -1.86 5.07 -3.67
N GLY A 290 -3.17 5.16 -3.88
CA GLY A 290 -3.85 6.37 -4.32
C GLY A 290 -5.09 6.65 -3.48
N SER A 291 -5.75 7.76 -3.81
CA SER A 291 -6.90 8.24 -3.04
C SER A 291 -8.09 7.27 -3.05
N ARG A 292 -8.21 6.46 -4.12
CA ARG A 292 -9.32 5.51 -4.32
C ARG A 292 -8.89 4.04 -4.31
N GLY A 293 -7.68 3.75 -4.78
CA GLY A 293 -7.20 2.38 -5.00
C GLY A 293 -5.85 2.15 -4.35
N TYR A 294 -5.62 0.92 -3.87
CA TYR A 294 -4.32 0.51 -3.33
C TYR A 294 -4.00 -0.96 -3.67
N GLY A 295 -2.72 -1.32 -3.68
CA GLY A 295 -2.28 -2.68 -3.91
C GLY A 295 -0.97 -2.74 -4.68
N ARG A 296 -0.58 -3.95 -5.09
CA ARG A 296 0.61 -4.15 -5.92
C ARG A 296 0.25 -4.12 -7.39
N LEU A 297 1.16 -3.59 -8.21
CA LEU A 297 1.07 -3.62 -9.66
C LEU A 297 1.84 -4.83 -10.19
N ASP A 298 1.27 -5.59 -11.11
CA ASP A 298 1.99 -6.74 -11.69
C ASP A 298 3.24 -6.26 -12.44
N TYR A 299 3.08 -5.21 -13.25
CA TYR A 299 4.18 -4.50 -13.88
C TYR A 299 3.93 -3.00 -13.92
N VAL A 300 4.99 -2.24 -13.74
CA VAL A 300 5.04 -0.81 -14.02
C VAL A 300 6.34 -0.48 -14.72
N VAL A 301 6.25 0.36 -15.76
CA VAL A 301 7.41 0.94 -16.41
C VAL A 301 7.50 2.40 -16.01
N TYR A 302 8.64 2.77 -15.45
CA TYR A 302 9.00 4.15 -15.13
C TYR A 302 9.88 4.73 -16.23
N CYS A 303 9.80 6.05 -16.42
CA CYS A 303 10.80 6.86 -17.08
C CYS A 303 11.18 8.00 -16.13
N GLY A 304 12.39 7.93 -15.58
CA GLY A 304 12.74 8.73 -14.40
C GLY A 304 11.86 8.34 -13.21
N ASP A 305 11.22 9.32 -12.57
CA ASP A 305 10.31 9.09 -11.43
C ASP A 305 8.83 8.92 -11.83
N LEU A 306 8.51 8.93 -13.13
CA LEU A 306 7.13 8.92 -13.64
C LEU A 306 6.73 7.54 -14.17
N ALA A 307 5.59 7.03 -13.70
CA ALA A 307 5.00 5.81 -14.24
C ALA A 307 4.37 6.11 -15.60
N ILE A 308 4.86 5.46 -16.66
CA ILE A 308 4.41 5.68 -18.04
C ILE A 308 3.56 4.55 -18.61
N LEU A 309 3.69 3.35 -18.04
CA LEU A 309 2.93 2.17 -18.44
C LEU A 309 2.65 1.29 -17.22
N ILE A 310 1.39 0.92 -17.02
CA ILE A 310 0.99 -0.04 -15.96
C ILE A 310 0.35 -1.25 -16.62
N THR A 311 0.86 -2.45 -16.33
CA THR A 311 0.31 -3.69 -16.89
C THR A 311 -0.30 -4.57 -15.80
N GLU A 312 -1.52 -5.03 -16.05
CA GLU A 312 -2.24 -5.98 -15.24
C GLU A 312 -2.30 -7.34 -15.96
N ALA A 313 -1.78 -8.37 -15.29
CA ALA A 313 -1.86 -9.75 -15.75
C ALA A 313 -3.16 -10.39 -15.24
N LYS A 314 -3.81 -11.17 -16.10
CA LYS A 314 -4.98 -11.99 -15.74
C LYS A 314 -4.83 -13.40 -16.28
N MET A 315 -5.54 -14.34 -15.66
CA MET A 315 -5.65 -15.68 -16.23
C MET A 315 -6.62 -15.70 -17.42
N VAL A 316 -7.83 -15.13 -17.23
CA VAL A 316 -8.91 -15.12 -18.23
C VAL A 316 -9.84 -13.89 -18.13
N GLU A 317 -9.97 -13.28 -16.95
CA GLU A 317 -10.98 -12.24 -16.70
C GLU A 317 -10.58 -10.85 -17.22
N MET A 318 -10.52 -10.66 -18.54
CA MET A 318 -10.09 -9.41 -19.18
C MET A 318 -10.88 -8.17 -18.71
N HIS A 319 -12.20 -8.27 -18.53
CA HIS A 319 -13.01 -7.12 -18.06
C HIS A 319 -12.67 -6.71 -16.62
N LYS A 320 -12.34 -7.69 -15.78
CA LYS A 320 -11.87 -7.43 -14.41
C LYS A 320 -10.49 -6.82 -14.43
N GLY A 321 -9.60 -7.31 -15.31
CA GLY A 321 -8.28 -6.69 -15.54
C GLY A 321 -8.37 -5.26 -16.03
N ILE A 322 -9.29 -4.94 -16.96
CA ILE A 322 -9.55 -3.57 -17.43
C ILE A 322 -10.06 -2.70 -16.29
N THR A 323 -11.03 -3.19 -15.51
CA THR A 323 -11.54 -2.46 -14.34
C THR A 323 -10.41 -2.13 -13.38
N GLN A 324 -9.61 -3.13 -13.02
CA GLN A 324 -8.49 -2.98 -12.11
C GLN A 324 -7.44 -2.00 -12.63
N ASN A 325 -7.05 -2.14 -13.90
CA ASN A 325 -6.03 -1.32 -14.52
C ASN A 325 -6.46 0.15 -14.65
N ILE A 326 -7.75 0.43 -14.92
CA ILE A 326 -8.26 1.81 -14.94
C ILE A 326 -8.08 2.48 -13.56
N VAL A 327 -8.33 1.77 -12.46
CA VAL A 327 -8.11 2.34 -11.11
C VAL A 327 -6.62 2.57 -10.83
N GLN A 328 -5.75 1.67 -11.30
CA GLN A 328 -4.30 1.85 -11.20
C GLN A 328 -3.83 3.07 -12.02
N LEU A 329 -4.38 3.28 -13.23
CA LEU A 329 -4.11 4.46 -14.05
C LEU A 329 -4.61 5.75 -13.38
N HIS A 330 -5.78 5.71 -12.73
CA HIS A 330 -6.27 6.82 -11.92
C HIS A 330 -5.29 7.17 -10.80
N THR A 331 -4.81 6.18 -10.03
CA THR A 331 -3.76 6.41 -9.02
C THR A 331 -2.52 7.06 -9.64
N ALA A 332 -2.04 6.56 -10.79
CA ALA A 332 -0.88 7.15 -11.45
C ALA A 332 -1.13 8.60 -11.92
N ALA A 333 -2.37 8.94 -12.28
CA ALA A 333 -2.78 10.29 -12.66
C ALA A 333 -2.96 11.25 -11.48
N GLU A 334 -3.05 10.74 -10.24
CA GLU A 334 -3.07 11.56 -9.02
C GLU A 334 -1.67 12.05 -8.63
N VAL A 335 -0.64 11.23 -8.85
CA VAL A 335 0.74 11.53 -8.39
C VAL A 335 1.34 12.83 -8.95
N PRO A 336 1.03 13.30 -10.17
CA PRO A 336 1.43 14.62 -10.65
C PRO A 336 0.72 15.79 -9.93
N ASN A 337 -0.43 15.54 -9.30
CA ASN A 337 -1.29 16.56 -8.69
C ASN A 337 -1.05 16.78 -7.19
N ILE A 338 -0.22 15.96 -6.52
CA ILE A 338 0.20 16.19 -5.12
C ILE A 338 1.36 17.19 -5.10
N ILE A 339 1.12 18.41 -5.58
CA ILE A 339 2.02 19.56 -5.39
C ILE A 339 1.48 20.55 -4.36
N ASP A 340 0.18 20.51 -4.07
CA ASP A 340 -0.40 21.33 -3.01
C ASP A 340 -0.79 20.44 -1.81
N PHE A 341 0.09 20.30 -0.82
CA PHE A 341 -0.26 20.34 0.61
C PHE A 341 1.01 20.32 1.53
N VAL A 342 1.32 21.52 2.04
CA VAL A 342 1.77 21.89 3.41
C VAL A 342 3.13 21.40 3.95
N LEU A 343 4.00 22.42 4.17
CA LEU A 343 5.01 22.54 5.21
C LEU A 343 4.45 22.21 6.61
N ILE A 344 4.90 21.14 7.26
CA ILE A 344 5.23 21.14 8.70
C ILE A 344 6.43 20.20 8.89
N ALA A 345 7.62 20.79 9.04
CA ALA A 345 8.77 20.13 9.62
C ALA A 345 8.66 20.27 11.14
N HIS A 346 8.77 19.18 11.91
CA HIS A 346 9.35 19.18 13.27
C HIS A 346 9.93 17.78 13.57
N SER A 347 11.24 17.75 13.88
CA SER A 347 12.03 16.75 14.64
C SER A 347 11.86 15.25 14.34
N GLY A 348 12.88 14.41 14.10
CA GLY A 348 14.33 14.52 14.17
C GLY A 348 14.90 13.08 14.06
N LEU A 349 15.96 12.94 13.26
CA LEU A 349 17.04 11.94 13.27
C LEU A 349 16.78 10.40 13.41
N PHE A 350 17.49 9.67 12.53
CA PHE A 350 17.88 8.24 12.57
C PHE A 350 16.91 7.16 12.06
N CYS A 351 16.95 6.88 10.74
CA CYS A 351 17.31 5.54 10.22
C CYS A 351 17.54 5.60 8.70
N LEU A 352 18.78 5.50 8.25
CA LEU A 352 19.19 5.61 6.85
C LEU A 352 19.92 4.33 6.42
N HIS A 353 19.23 3.39 5.76
CA HIS A 353 19.80 2.66 4.59
C HIS A 353 18.89 1.66 3.83
N ILE A 354 17.63 1.40 4.21
CA ILE A 354 16.74 0.52 3.41
C ILE A 354 15.31 1.10 3.29
N ALA A 355 15.19 2.40 2.98
CA ALA A 355 13.90 3.09 2.85
C ALA A 355 13.85 4.09 1.69
N THR A 356 14.68 3.87 0.66
CA THR A 356 14.96 4.88 -0.37
C THR A 356 14.00 4.90 -1.56
N PHE A 357 12.97 4.04 -1.60
CA PHE A 357 11.97 4.08 -2.70
C PHE A 357 10.60 4.64 -2.29
N GLN A 358 10.15 4.45 -1.04
CA GLN A 358 8.81 4.87 -0.60
C GLN A 358 8.70 6.36 -0.17
N LYS A 359 9.82 7.09 -0.02
CA LYS A 359 9.82 8.48 0.50
C LYS A 359 10.59 9.50 -0.36
N ARG A 360 10.55 9.39 -1.69
CA ARG A 360 10.88 10.56 -2.53
C ARG A 360 9.62 11.38 -2.75
N LYS A 361 9.47 12.46 -1.98
CA LYS A 361 8.73 13.66 -2.41
C LYS A 361 9.28 14.01 -3.81
N ARG A 362 8.53 13.65 -4.85
CA ARG A 362 8.90 13.89 -6.25
C ARG A 362 8.90 15.40 -6.46
N LYS A 363 10.08 16.02 -6.56
CA LYS A 363 10.18 17.38 -7.07
C LYS A 363 9.80 17.30 -8.55
N LEU A 364 8.54 17.57 -8.86
CA LEU A 364 8.14 17.79 -10.24
C LEU A 364 8.87 19.05 -10.73
N HIS A 365 9.58 18.92 -11.84
CA HIS A 365 10.07 20.11 -12.55
C HIS A 365 8.83 20.86 -13.05
N GLU A 366 8.71 22.16 -12.76
CA GLU A 366 7.60 23.07 -13.08
C GLU A 366 7.22 23.15 -14.59
N SER A 367 7.79 22.31 -15.45
CA SER A 367 7.63 22.36 -16.91
C SER A 367 6.57 21.42 -17.49
N ILE A 368 6.00 20.48 -16.73
CA ILE A 368 4.92 19.60 -17.22
C ILE A 368 3.59 20.36 -17.12
N THR A 369 3.30 21.15 -18.15
CA THR A 369 2.11 22.03 -18.25
C THR A 369 0.82 21.30 -18.64
N SER A 370 0.84 19.97 -18.78
CA SER A 370 -0.31 19.14 -19.13
C SER A 370 -0.33 17.86 -18.30
N PRO A 371 -1.51 17.39 -17.83
CA PRO A 371 -1.60 16.15 -17.06
C PRO A 371 -0.98 15.00 -17.87
N PRO A 372 -0.14 14.15 -17.25
CA PRO A 372 0.56 13.12 -17.99
C PRO A 372 -0.43 12.13 -18.60
N ILE A 373 -0.17 11.79 -19.86
CA ILE A 373 -0.77 10.64 -20.49
C ILE A 373 -0.15 9.42 -19.82
N ILE A 374 -0.98 8.46 -19.44
CA ILE A 374 -0.52 7.20 -18.83
C ILE A 374 -1.17 6.08 -19.61
N CYS A 375 -0.36 5.11 -20.02
CA CYS A 375 -0.85 3.97 -20.77
C CYS A 375 -1.03 2.75 -19.86
N GLY A 376 -2.00 1.92 -20.20
CA GLY A 376 -2.30 0.68 -19.48
C GLY A 376 -2.25 -0.51 -20.42
N ILE A 377 -1.92 -1.68 -19.88
CA ILE A 377 -2.07 -2.96 -20.58
C ILE A 377 -2.82 -3.92 -19.66
N VAL A 378 -3.74 -4.67 -20.25
CA VAL A 378 -4.30 -5.86 -19.61
C VAL A 378 -3.96 -7.03 -20.49
N SER A 379 -3.42 -8.10 -19.91
CA SER A 379 -3.04 -9.27 -20.69
C SER A 379 -3.24 -10.60 -19.97
N THR A 380 -3.57 -11.63 -20.76
CA THR A 380 -3.53 -13.03 -20.33
C THR A 380 -2.29 -13.79 -20.83
N GLY A 381 -1.32 -13.08 -21.39
CA GLY A 381 -0.25 -13.63 -22.21
C GLY A 381 -0.72 -13.90 -23.65
N ILE A 382 -1.94 -14.43 -23.83
CA ILE A 382 -2.52 -14.65 -25.16
C ILE A 382 -3.24 -13.40 -25.67
N GLU A 383 -4.12 -12.83 -24.85
CA GLU A 383 -4.90 -11.66 -25.23
C GLU A 383 -4.27 -10.39 -24.65
N TRP A 384 -4.31 -9.30 -25.42
CA TRP A 384 -3.73 -8.02 -25.05
C TRP A 384 -4.71 -6.90 -25.37
N ARG A 385 -4.95 -6.04 -24.39
CA ARG A 385 -5.76 -4.82 -24.51
C ARG A 385 -4.93 -3.65 -24.01
N PHE A 386 -4.90 -2.57 -24.79
CA PHE A 386 -4.17 -1.36 -24.48
C PHE A 386 -5.14 -0.26 -24.07
N LEU A 387 -4.79 0.47 -23.03
CA LEU A 387 -5.56 1.56 -22.47
C LEU A 387 -4.75 2.84 -22.57
N ARG A 388 -5.45 3.95 -22.80
CA ARG A 388 -4.85 5.29 -22.75
C ARG A 388 -5.68 6.17 -21.85
N TRP A 389 -5.08 6.59 -20.75
CA TRP A 389 -5.64 7.61 -19.86
C TRP A 389 -5.05 8.98 -20.21
N SER A 390 -5.91 9.99 -20.27
CA SER A 390 -5.51 11.39 -20.44
C SER A 390 -6.45 12.31 -19.65
N GLY A 391 -6.01 13.51 -19.31
CA GLY A 391 -6.78 14.41 -18.44
C GLY A 391 -6.53 14.15 -16.96
N THR A 392 -7.22 14.91 -16.10
CA THR A 392 -7.08 14.81 -14.64
C THR A 392 -8.02 13.74 -14.06
N PRO A 393 -7.79 13.27 -12.82
CA PRO A 393 -8.71 12.38 -12.11
C PRO A 393 -10.17 12.84 -12.07
N GLU A 394 -10.42 14.15 -12.07
CA GLU A 394 -11.76 14.75 -12.04
C GLU A 394 -12.42 14.82 -13.42
N LYS A 395 -11.61 14.84 -14.50
CA LYS A 395 -12.07 14.92 -15.88
C LYS A 395 -11.27 13.97 -16.78
N PRO A 396 -11.39 12.65 -16.56
CA PRO A 396 -10.58 11.69 -17.27
C PRO A 396 -11.15 11.43 -18.67
N THR A 397 -10.26 11.27 -19.64
CA THR A 397 -10.55 10.77 -20.98
C THR A 397 -9.86 9.42 -21.15
N LEU A 398 -10.66 8.38 -21.33
CA LEU A 398 -10.19 7.00 -21.46
C LEU A 398 -10.45 6.47 -22.87
N LYS A 399 -9.49 5.72 -23.41
CA LYS A 399 -9.67 4.91 -24.62
C LYS A 399 -9.14 3.49 -24.40
N VAL A 400 -9.77 2.51 -25.04
CA VAL A 400 -9.39 1.09 -24.95
C VAL A 400 -9.28 0.51 -26.36
N SER A 401 -8.21 -0.21 -26.67
CA SER A 401 -8.02 -0.80 -28.00
C SER A 401 -8.94 -1.99 -28.23
N LYS A 402 -9.07 -2.41 -29.50
CA LYS A 402 -9.43 -3.81 -29.82
C LYS A 402 -8.47 -4.80 -29.13
N THR A 403 -8.85 -6.08 -29.05
CA THR A 403 -7.93 -7.11 -28.56
C THR A 403 -6.97 -7.56 -29.64
N TYR A 404 -5.70 -7.66 -29.25
CA TYR A 404 -4.64 -8.29 -30.01
C TYR A 404 -4.41 -9.68 -29.42
N VAL A 405 -4.41 -10.69 -30.28
CA VAL A 405 -4.22 -12.09 -29.88
C VAL A 405 -2.82 -12.50 -30.30
N SER A 406 -1.99 -12.91 -29.34
CA SER A 406 -0.67 -13.46 -29.58
C SER A 406 -0.73 -14.97 -29.41
N ALA A 407 -0.85 -15.69 -30.52
CA ALA A 407 -0.73 -17.13 -30.51
C ALA A 407 0.76 -17.53 -30.49
N PHE A 408 1.14 -18.44 -29.59
CA PHE A 408 2.53 -18.89 -29.43
C PHE A 408 2.94 -19.98 -30.43
N GLY A 409 2.38 -19.97 -31.63
CA GLY A 409 2.62 -20.95 -32.68
C GLY A 409 3.02 -20.31 -34.01
N GLY A 410 3.60 -21.12 -34.90
CA GLY A 410 3.95 -20.68 -36.26
C GLY A 410 5.11 -19.68 -36.30
N ASP A 411 4.96 -18.61 -37.09
CA ASP A 411 6.01 -17.60 -37.33
C ASP A 411 6.03 -16.46 -36.29
N MET A 412 5.20 -16.55 -35.24
CA MET A 412 5.13 -15.59 -34.13
C MET A 412 4.91 -14.13 -34.60
N ARG A 413 4.29 -13.92 -35.76
CA ARG A 413 3.97 -12.57 -36.27
C ARG A 413 3.14 -11.76 -35.30
N ASP A 414 2.14 -12.37 -34.67
CA ASP A 414 1.28 -11.69 -33.71
C ASP A 414 2.06 -11.23 -32.47
N ALA A 415 3.03 -12.04 -32.00
CA ALA A 415 3.93 -11.64 -30.92
C ALA A 415 4.81 -10.46 -31.34
N LYS A 416 5.26 -10.43 -32.60
CA LYS A 416 5.99 -9.28 -33.16
C LYS A 416 5.17 -8.01 -33.11
N GLU A 417 3.89 -8.11 -33.50
CA GLU A 417 2.99 -6.97 -33.53
C GLU A 417 2.80 -6.42 -32.11
N VAL A 418 2.45 -7.28 -31.15
CA VAL A 418 2.23 -6.88 -29.76
C VAL A 418 3.47 -6.24 -29.13
N VAL A 419 4.66 -6.86 -29.26
CA VAL A 419 5.88 -6.25 -28.70
C VAL A 419 6.21 -4.92 -29.38
N SER A 420 5.96 -4.79 -30.69
CA SER A 420 6.15 -3.54 -31.41
C SER A 420 5.16 -2.45 -30.96
N ILE A 421 3.92 -2.80 -30.60
CA ILE A 421 2.97 -1.87 -29.98
C ILE A 421 3.52 -1.38 -28.63
N ILE A 422 3.98 -2.29 -27.76
CA ILE A 422 4.50 -1.93 -26.43
C ILE A 422 5.71 -0.99 -26.56
N ILE A 423 6.63 -1.28 -27.48
CA ILE A 423 7.79 -0.40 -27.74
C ILE A 423 7.34 0.99 -28.20
N ARG A 424 6.41 1.08 -29.16
CA ARG A 424 5.88 2.35 -29.66
C ARG A 424 5.22 3.17 -28.55
N VAL A 425 4.41 2.52 -27.70
CA VAL A 425 3.79 3.15 -26.53
C VAL A 425 4.88 3.73 -25.61
N LEU A 426 5.86 2.92 -25.22
CA LEU A 426 6.93 3.34 -24.30
C LEU A 426 7.77 4.48 -24.87
N GLN A 427 8.17 4.41 -26.14
CA GLN A 427 8.93 5.48 -26.82
C GLN A 427 8.13 6.79 -26.87
N SER A 428 6.85 6.71 -27.22
CA SER A 428 5.96 7.88 -27.27
C SER A 428 5.87 8.54 -25.90
N GLN A 429 5.71 7.77 -24.82
CA GLN A 429 5.65 8.32 -23.47
C GLN A 429 7.01 8.88 -23.00
N ALA A 430 8.10 8.16 -23.23
CA ALA A 430 9.43 8.59 -22.80
C ALA A 430 9.91 9.86 -23.54
N SER A 431 9.58 9.99 -24.83
CA SER A 431 9.93 11.18 -25.64
C SER A 431 9.27 12.46 -25.15
N VAL A 432 8.07 12.37 -24.56
CA VAL A 432 7.37 13.53 -23.96
C VAL A 432 8.03 13.97 -22.65
N LEU A 433 8.68 13.05 -21.95
CA LEU A 433 9.23 13.26 -20.60
C LEU A 433 10.73 13.54 -20.57
N THR A 434 11.43 13.36 -21.69
CA THR A 434 12.85 13.68 -21.78
C THR A 434 12.96 15.19 -22.08
N PRO A 435 13.36 16.05 -21.14
CA PRO A 435 13.68 17.42 -21.48
C PRO A 435 14.85 17.42 -22.49
N GLN A 436 14.89 18.40 -23.38
CA GLN A 436 15.93 18.57 -24.40
C GLN A 436 17.37 18.69 -23.84
N THR A 437 17.56 18.60 -22.52
CA THR A 437 18.83 18.74 -21.79
C THR A 437 19.73 17.51 -21.80
N GLU A 438 19.26 16.29 -22.09
CA GLU A 438 20.18 15.14 -22.24
C GLU A 438 21.05 15.25 -23.51
N VAL A 439 20.54 15.92 -24.56
CA VAL A 439 21.29 16.18 -25.80
C VAL A 439 22.34 17.30 -25.61
N GLU A 440 22.11 18.26 -24.71
CA GLU A 440 23.09 19.29 -24.38
C GLU A 440 24.22 18.75 -23.49
N ALA A 441 23.92 17.82 -22.58
CA ALA A 441 24.94 17.17 -21.75
C ALA A 441 25.92 16.32 -22.58
N GLU A 442 25.44 15.59 -23.60
CA GLU A 442 26.31 14.84 -24.53
C GLU A 442 27.16 15.78 -25.42
N ARG A 443 26.61 16.92 -25.88
CA ARG A 443 27.39 17.92 -26.63
C ARG A 443 28.50 18.57 -25.79
N ILE A 444 28.22 18.86 -24.52
CA ILE A 444 29.22 19.45 -23.61
C ILE A 444 30.35 18.46 -23.29
N ASP A 445 30.07 17.15 -23.26
CA ASP A 445 31.09 16.11 -23.01
C ASP A 445 31.92 15.78 -24.26
N GLU A 446 31.35 15.89 -25.47
CA GLU A 446 32.09 15.80 -26.73
C GLU A 446 33.02 17.01 -26.93
N ASP A 447 32.54 18.23 -26.67
CA ASP A 447 33.35 19.46 -26.78
C ASP A 447 34.53 19.46 -25.78
N LYS A 448 34.32 18.93 -24.56
CA LYS A 448 35.40 18.79 -23.57
C LYS A 448 36.46 17.77 -23.96
N LYS A 449 36.07 16.67 -24.61
CA LYS A 449 37.03 15.67 -25.12
C LYS A 449 37.86 16.22 -26.27
N GLU A 450 37.26 17.00 -27.17
CA GLU A 450 37.98 17.66 -28.26
C GLU A 450 38.99 18.69 -27.73
N ASP A 451 38.61 19.47 -26.71
CA ASP A 451 39.50 20.45 -26.09
C ASP A 451 40.66 19.80 -25.31
N GLU A 452 40.42 18.70 -24.59
CA GLU A 452 41.49 17.94 -23.93
C GLU A 452 42.47 17.30 -24.93
N GLU A 453 41.98 16.79 -26.06
CA GLU A 453 42.83 16.20 -27.10
C GLU A 453 43.67 17.27 -27.82
N ARG A 454 43.11 18.47 -28.05
CA ARG A 454 43.85 19.64 -28.56
C ARG A 454 44.89 20.15 -27.58
N LEU A 455 44.61 20.13 -26.28
CA LEU A 455 45.56 20.53 -25.24
C LEU A 455 46.73 19.52 -25.15
N ALA A 456 46.43 18.22 -25.23
CA ALA A 456 47.43 17.16 -25.23
C ALA A 456 48.35 17.19 -26.47
N GLN A 457 47.86 17.63 -27.62
CA GLN A 457 48.68 17.82 -28.82
C GLN A 457 49.61 19.04 -28.73
N ARG A 458 49.18 20.14 -28.07
CA ARG A 458 50.04 21.32 -27.87
C ARG A 458 51.21 21.05 -26.92
N VAL A 459 50.99 20.28 -25.85
CA VAL A 459 52.03 19.90 -24.88
C VAL A 459 53.08 18.94 -25.46
N ARG A 460 52.80 18.29 -26.61
CA ARG A 460 53.77 17.41 -27.31
C ARG A 460 54.66 18.15 -28.32
N LEU A 461 54.38 19.42 -28.61
CA LEU A 461 55.08 20.22 -29.62
C LEU A 461 55.94 21.35 -29.02
N GLU A 462 55.95 21.49 -27.70
CA GLU A 462 56.91 22.28 -26.90
C GLU A 462 57.91 21.33 -26.24
#